data_AF-A0A7S4MIQ8-F1
#
_entry.id   AF-A0A7S4MIQ8-F1
#
_cell.length_a   1.000
_cell.length_b   1.000
_cell.length_c   1.000
_cell.angle_alpha   90.00
_cell.angle_beta   90.00
_cell.angle_gamma   90.00
#
_symmetry.space_group_name_H-M   'P 1'
#
loop_
_entity.id
_entity.type
_entity.pdbx_description
1 polymer ?
#
loop_
_entity_poly.entity_id
_entity_poly.type
_entity_poly.pdbx_seq_one_letter_code
_entity_poly.pdbx_strand_id
1 'polypeptide(L)'
;EIHDNHSESALLGLRDILGVRAKVILPHLVPYLLSEPITESKCNALASMAEVSGTHLYSHITMILNHLLPLLSTQPEVMDVLEAVVVSVKKDGIHILLSDVIKFSKASEPLHKQRGSAEMIYILASKSSTDYSSFTSQLITSLLDNFNHHDKEITAVSLKALDTLIKKIPKENLPTYIPELHRQLRGFLNAFSQEVSDGSTRYLPGFSLPKGLTPLLTMTLQGLRFGNPNVRETSAVCLGQM
;
A
#
# COMPACT_ATOMS: atom_id res chain seq x y z
N GLU A 1 18.04 5.80 -30.18
CA GLU A 1 17.80 7.13 -30.79
C GLU A 1 16.68 7.17 -31.83
N ILE A 2 16.77 6.54 -33.02
CA ILE A 2 15.66 6.61 -34.01
C ILE A 2 14.41 5.80 -33.58
N HIS A 3 14.58 4.68 -32.87
CA HIS A 3 13.46 3.86 -32.37
C HIS A 3 12.72 4.48 -31.17
N ASP A 4 13.42 5.27 -30.36
CA ASP A 4 12.84 5.91 -29.16
C ASP A 4 11.90 7.05 -29.55
N ASN A 5 12.28 7.87 -30.53
CA ASN A 5 11.47 8.99 -31.00
C ASN A 5 10.14 8.55 -31.62
N HIS A 6 10.11 7.42 -32.34
CA HIS A 6 8.85 6.87 -32.87
C HIS A 6 7.96 6.29 -31.78
N SER A 7 8.55 5.68 -30.75
CA SER A 7 7.83 5.11 -29.62
C SER A 7 7.20 6.22 -28.77
N GLU A 8 7.94 7.29 -28.50
CA GLU A 8 7.47 8.47 -27.76
C GLU A 8 6.36 9.21 -28.53
N SER A 9 6.53 9.40 -29.84
CA SER A 9 5.51 10.03 -30.69
C SER A 9 4.24 9.17 -30.81
N ALA A 10 4.37 7.84 -30.85
CA ALA A 10 3.23 6.92 -30.82
C ALA A 10 2.51 6.91 -29.46
N LEU A 11 3.25 7.02 -28.35
CA LEU A 11 2.68 7.13 -27.01
C LEU A 11 1.90 8.44 -26.83
N LEU A 12 2.40 9.55 -27.38
CA LEU A 12 1.67 10.83 -27.40
C LEU A 12 0.36 10.71 -28.19
N GLY A 13 0.38 10.08 -29.36
CA GLY A 13 -0.83 9.82 -30.13
C GLY A 13 -1.83 8.92 -29.41
N LEU A 14 -1.34 7.87 -28.72
CA LEU A 14 -2.17 7.00 -27.89
C LEU A 14 -2.81 7.77 -26.72
N ARG A 15 -2.03 8.65 -26.08
CA ARG A 15 -2.48 9.50 -24.97
C ARG A 15 -3.62 10.43 -25.41
N ASP A 16 -3.49 11.07 -26.55
CA ASP A 16 -4.53 11.94 -27.11
C ASP A 16 -5.82 11.18 -27.43
N ILE A 17 -5.69 9.99 -28.02
CA ILE A 17 -6.84 9.14 -28.36
C ILE A 17 -7.55 8.64 -27.09
N LEU A 18 -6.78 8.21 -26.08
CA LEU A 18 -7.33 7.73 -24.81
C LEU A 18 -8.05 8.84 -24.05
N GLY A 19 -7.53 10.07 -24.08
CA GLY A 19 -8.21 11.24 -23.49
C GLY A 19 -9.61 11.48 -24.06
N VAL A 20 -9.87 11.10 -25.32
CA VAL A 20 -11.16 11.30 -26.00
C VAL A 20 -12.06 10.05 -25.96
N ARG A 21 -11.50 8.83 -26.02
CA ARG A 21 -12.27 7.58 -26.20
C ARG A 21 -11.86 6.43 -25.27
N ALA A 22 -11.34 6.71 -24.07
CA ALA A 22 -10.92 5.69 -23.09
C ALA A 22 -11.94 4.55 -22.91
N LYS A 23 -13.24 4.89 -22.77
CA LYS A 23 -14.32 3.92 -22.51
C LYS A 23 -14.39 2.77 -23.52
N VAL A 24 -14.11 3.03 -24.79
CA VAL A 24 -14.25 2.05 -25.88
C VAL A 24 -12.94 1.27 -26.07
N ILE A 25 -11.81 1.92 -25.80
CA ILE A 25 -10.49 1.41 -26.14
C ILE A 25 -9.92 0.57 -25.00
N LEU A 26 -10.09 0.99 -23.74
CA LEU A 26 -9.50 0.31 -22.59
C LEU A 26 -9.85 -1.18 -22.48
N PRO A 27 -11.09 -1.64 -22.73
CA PRO A 27 -11.41 -3.06 -22.65
C PRO A 27 -10.60 -3.95 -23.61
N HIS A 28 -10.09 -3.39 -24.71
CA HIS A 28 -9.27 -4.10 -25.68
C HIS A 28 -7.77 -3.84 -25.47
N LEU A 29 -7.42 -2.61 -25.11
CA LEU A 29 -6.04 -2.18 -24.91
C LEU A 29 -5.42 -2.78 -23.64
N VAL A 30 -6.16 -2.84 -22.53
CA VAL A 30 -5.65 -3.37 -21.26
C VAL A 30 -5.21 -4.83 -21.41
N PRO A 31 -6.03 -5.77 -21.93
CA PRO A 31 -5.57 -7.14 -22.15
C PRO A 31 -4.38 -7.25 -23.11
N TYR A 32 -4.33 -6.39 -24.14
CA TYR A 32 -3.21 -6.38 -25.08
C TYR A 32 -1.91 -5.94 -24.41
N LEU A 33 -1.93 -4.89 -23.59
CA LEU A 33 -0.75 -4.41 -22.88
C LEU A 33 -0.30 -5.36 -21.76
N LEU A 34 -1.24 -6.12 -21.18
CA LEU A 34 -0.95 -7.16 -20.18
C LEU A 34 -0.54 -8.51 -20.80
N SER A 35 -0.58 -8.64 -22.13
CA SER A 35 -0.16 -9.88 -22.81
C SER A 35 1.34 -10.11 -22.65
N GLU A 36 1.73 -11.33 -22.33
CA GLU A 36 3.14 -11.70 -22.21
C GLU A 36 3.82 -11.78 -23.59
N PRO A 37 5.10 -11.37 -23.70
CA PRO A 37 5.92 -10.76 -22.65
C PRO A 37 5.53 -9.30 -22.41
N ILE A 38 5.52 -8.90 -21.13
CA ILE A 38 5.41 -7.49 -20.75
C ILE A 38 6.79 -6.87 -20.93
N THR A 39 6.89 -5.97 -21.91
CA THR A 39 8.12 -5.24 -22.24
C THR A 39 8.10 -3.85 -21.61
N GLU A 40 9.27 -3.21 -21.49
CA GLU A 40 9.38 -1.83 -21.01
C GLU A 40 8.46 -0.85 -21.76
N SER A 41 8.36 -0.97 -23.09
CA SER A 41 7.44 -0.14 -23.88
C SER A 41 5.96 -0.35 -23.52
N LYS A 42 5.55 -1.60 -23.19
CA LYS A 42 4.19 -1.89 -22.71
C LYS A 42 3.96 -1.31 -21.31
N CYS A 43 4.96 -1.37 -20.42
CA CYS A 43 4.91 -0.71 -19.12
C CYS A 43 4.73 0.81 -19.28
N ASN A 44 5.54 1.46 -20.12
CA ASN A 44 5.43 2.90 -20.38
C ASN A 44 4.07 3.28 -20.97
N ALA A 45 3.51 2.45 -21.84
CA ALA A 45 2.16 2.61 -22.37
C ALA A 45 1.08 2.47 -21.28
N LEU A 46 1.21 1.47 -20.39
CA LEU A 46 0.28 1.27 -19.26
C LEU A 46 0.32 2.45 -18.28
N ALA A 47 1.51 2.95 -17.96
CA ALA A 47 1.68 4.11 -17.09
C ALA A 47 1.04 5.37 -17.71
N SER A 48 1.36 5.66 -18.97
CA SER A 48 0.77 6.78 -19.72
C SER A 48 -0.75 6.67 -19.82
N MET A 49 -1.25 5.45 -20.07
CA MET A 49 -2.68 5.15 -20.11
C MET A 49 -3.34 5.43 -18.76
N ALA A 50 -2.73 5.00 -17.65
CA ALA A 50 -3.27 5.22 -16.31
C ALA A 50 -3.45 6.72 -16.01
N GLU A 51 -2.49 7.56 -16.41
CA GLU A 51 -2.56 9.02 -16.20
C GLU A 51 -3.78 9.69 -16.88
N VAL A 52 -4.14 9.24 -18.10
CA VAL A 52 -5.15 9.93 -18.93
C VAL A 52 -6.52 9.24 -18.96
N SER A 53 -6.61 8.00 -18.50
CA SER A 53 -7.86 7.22 -18.56
C SER A 53 -8.95 7.71 -17.61
N GLY A 54 -8.59 8.48 -16.58
CA GLY A 54 -9.51 9.01 -15.59
C GLY A 54 -10.34 7.89 -14.93
N THR A 55 -11.66 8.10 -14.83
CA THR A 55 -12.57 7.16 -14.15
C THR A 55 -12.75 5.83 -14.89
N HIS A 56 -12.44 5.78 -16.19
CA HIS A 56 -12.54 4.55 -16.98
C HIS A 56 -11.49 3.50 -16.59
N LEU A 57 -10.40 3.92 -15.94
CA LEU A 57 -9.39 2.99 -15.44
C LEU A 57 -9.94 2.08 -14.34
N TYR A 58 -10.94 2.56 -13.58
CA TYR A 58 -11.33 1.94 -12.31
C TYR A 58 -11.85 0.50 -12.46
N SER A 59 -12.54 0.20 -13.57
CA SER A 59 -13.00 -1.16 -13.89
C SER A 59 -11.87 -2.13 -14.25
N HIS A 60 -10.67 -1.63 -14.53
CA HIS A 60 -9.53 -2.41 -14.98
C HIS A 60 -8.41 -2.51 -13.94
N ILE A 61 -8.45 -1.72 -12.85
CA ILE A 61 -7.42 -1.70 -11.80
C ILE A 61 -7.14 -3.10 -11.29
N THR A 62 -8.16 -3.83 -10.85
CA THR A 62 -7.99 -5.17 -10.27
C THR A 62 -7.30 -6.12 -11.25
N MET A 63 -7.66 -6.06 -12.53
CA MET A 63 -7.04 -6.91 -13.57
C MET A 63 -5.56 -6.54 -13.77
N ILE A 64 -5.26 -5.24 -13.86
CA ILE A 64 -3.89 -4.72 -14.01
C ILE A 64 -3.03 -5.16 -12.82
N LEU A 65 -3.50 -4.93 -11.58
CA LEU A 65 -2.77 -5.30 -10.38
C LEU A 65 -2.49 -6.81 -10.32
N ASN A 66 -3.46 -7.67 -10.62
CA ASN A 66 -3.23 -9.11 -10.59
C ASN A 66 -2.16 -9.60 -11.60
N HIS A 67 -1.98 -8.91 -12.74
CA HIS A 67 -0.93 -9.25 -13.72
C HIS A 67 0.44 -8.63 -13.36
N LEU A 68 0.45 -7.43 -12.77
CA LEU A 68 1.68 -6.69 -12.47
C LEU A 68 2.35 -7.13 -11.17
N LEU A 69 1.57 -7.42 -10.11
CA LEU A 69 2.15 -7.74 -8.80
C LEU A 69 3.11 -8.94 -8.80
N PRO A 70 2.87 -10.04 -9.55
CA PRO A 70 3.84 -11.13 -9.67
C PRO A 70 5.19 -10.72 -10.28
N LEU A 71 5.20 -9.69 -11.12
CA LEU A 71 6.38 -9.22 -11.85
C LEU A 71 7.19 -8.17 -11.08
N LEU A 72 6.68 -7.68 -9.96
CA LEU A 72 7.31 -6.60 -9.18
C LEU A 72 8.72 -6.95 -8.69
N SER A 73 8.99 -8.24 -8.46
CA SER A 73 10.31 -8.73 -8.02
C SER A 73 11.28 -8.95 -9.18
N THR A 74 10.80 -9.03 -10.42
CA THR A 74 11.61 -9.41 -11.60
C THR A 74 11.80 -8.24 -12.58
N GLN A 75 10.86 -7.30 -12.62
CA GLN A 75 10.85 -6.17 -13.55
C GLN A 75 10.68 -4.86 -12.76
N PRO A 76 11.74 -4.03 -12.62
CA PRO A 76 11.66 -2.77 -11.90
C PRO A 76 10.70 -1.75 -12.57
N GLU A 77 10.53 -1.83 -13.89
CA GLU A 77 9.66 -0.94 -14.68
C GLU A 77 8.20 -1.07 -14.27
N VAL A 78 7.80 -2.21 -13.72
CA VAL A 78 6.44 -2.44 -13.21
C VAL A 78 6.13 -1.55 -12.02
N MET A 79 7.14 -1.12 -11.25
CA MET A 79 6.96 -0.19 -10.14
C MET A 79 6.44 1.17 -10.63
N ASP A 80 6.94 1.66 -11.77
CA ASP A 80 6.52 2.94 -12.34
C ASP A 80 5.06 2.86 -12.83
N VAL A 81 4.67 1.71 -13.39
CA VAL A 81 3.27 1.45 -13.78
C VAL A 81 2.36 1.41 -12.57
N LEU A 82 2.78 0.70 -11.52
CA LEU A 82 2.04 0.58 -10.27
C LEU A 82 1.82 1.97 -9.64
N GLU A 83 2.86 2.80 -9.65
CA GLU A 83 2.79 4.17 -9.19
C GLU A 83 1.80 5.01 -9.99
N ALA A 84 1.92 5.00 -11.32
CA ALA A 84 1.02 5.73 -12.20
C ALA A 84 -0.45 5.33 -11.96
N VAL A 85 -0.72 4.03 -11.81
CA VAL A 85 -2.05 3.50 -11.47
C VAL A 85 -2.51 4.04 -10.12
N VAL A 86 -1.73 3.92 -9.04
CA VAL A 86 -2.14 4.37 -7.70
C VAL A 86 -2.37 5.89 -7.65
N VAL A 87 -1.54 6.70 -8.32
CA VAL A 87 -1.64 8.16 -8.34
C VAL A 87 -2.80 8.67 -9.23
N SER A 88 -3.12 7.93 -10.29
CA SER A 88 -4.25 8.26 -11.18
C SER A 88 -5.61 8.13 -10.47
N VAL A 89 -5.72 7.28 -9.45
CA VAL A 89 -6.97 7.03 -8.72
C VAL A 89 -7.35 8.24 -7.87
N LYS A 90 -8.53 8.80 -8.17
CA LYS A 90 -9.14 9.92 -7.43
C LYS A 90 -10.22 9.41 -6.47
N LYS A 91 -10.90 10.35 -5.81
CA LYS A 91 -11.91 10.08 -4.78
C LYS A 91 -12.97 9.06 -5.20
N ASP A 92 -13.40 9.09 -6.46
CA ASP A 92 -14.45 8.19 -6.96
C ASP A 92 -13.99 6.73 -7.08
N GLY A 93 -12.69 6.48 -7.31
CA GLY A 93 -12.12 5.13 -7.49
C GLY A 93 -11.36 4.59 -6.28
N ILE A 94 -11.13 5.41 -5.25
CA ILE A 94 -10.25 5.06 -4.13
C ILE A 94 -10.71 3.82 -3.37
N HIS A 95 -12.03 3.62 -3.24
CA HIS A 95 -12.61 2.47 -2.56
C HIS A 95 -12.30 1.15 -3.28
N ILE A 96 -12.22 1.16 -4.61
CA ILE A 96 -11.89 -0.03 -5.43
C ILE A 96 -10.42 -0.39 -5.18
N LEU A 97 -9.53 0.59 -5.32
CA LEU A 97 -8.10 0.39 -5.08
C LEU A 97 -7.85 -0.11 -3.65
N LEU A 98 -8.43 0.54 -2.64
CA LEU A 98 -8.21 0.17 -1.24
C LEU A 98 -8.82 -1.18 -0.86
N SER A 99 -9.96 -1.54 -1.46
CA SER A 99 -10.52 -2.88 -1.30
C SER A 99 -9.56 -3.95 -1.81
N ASP A 100 -8.94 -3.71 -2.97
CA ASP A 100 -7.93 -4.62 -3.52
C ASP A 100 -6.66 -4.66 -2.67
N VAL A 101 -6.14 -3.50 -2.24
CA VAL A 101 -4.99 -3.39 -1.31
C VAL A 101 -5.22 -4.24 -0.06
N ILE A 102 -6.33 -4.00 0.65
CA ILE A 102 -6.65 -4.68 1.90
C ILE A 102 -6.87 -6.18 1.68
N LYS A 103 -7.41 -6.58 0.53
CA LYS A 103 -7.53 -7.99 0.17
C LYS A 103 -6.15 -8.61 -0.05
N PHE A 104 -5.27 -7.95 -0.79
CA PHE A 104 -3.93 -8.42 -1.12
C PHE A 104 -2.98 -8.48 0.07
N SER A 105 -3.21 -7.68 1.11
CA SER A 105 -2.43 -7.75 2.36
C SER A 105 -2.76 -8.94 3.24
N LYS A 106 -3.80 -9.72 2.93
CA LYS A 106 -4.18 -10.86 3.77
C LYS A 106 -3.13 -11.97 3.68
N ALA A 107 -2.85 -12.61 4.81
CA ALA A 107 -1.91 -13.73 4.89
C ALA A 107 -2.28 -14.94 3.99
N SER A 108 -3.54 -15.04 3.55
CA SER A 108 -4.01 -16.06 2.60
C SER A 108 -3.56 -15.84 1.15
N GLU A 109 -3.16 -14.61 0.80
CA GLU A 109 -2.75 -14.27 -0.56
C GLU A 109 -1.25 -14.56 -0.76
N PRO A 110 -0.79 -14.74 -2.01
CA PRO A 110 0.63 -14.97 -2.31
C PRO A 110 1.56 -13.84 -1.83
N LEU A 111 2.82 -14.18 -1.54
CA LEU A 111 3.84 -13.24 -1.04
C LEU A 111 3.99 -11.99 -1.92
N HIS A 112 3.98 -12.15 -3.25
CA HIS A 112 4.10 -11.03 -4.18
C HIS A 112 2.94 -10.03 -4.06
N LYS A 113 1.72 -10.49 -3.75
CA LYS A 113 0.58 -9.62 -3.53
C LYS A 113 0.65 -8.88 -2.20
N GLN A 114 1.10 -9.57 -1.15
CA GLN A 114 1.29 -8.94 0.16
C GLN A 114 2.36 -7.84 0.09
N ARG A 115 3.49 -8.13 -0.57
CA ARG A 115 4.54 -7.13 -0.87
C ARG A 115 4.00 -5.97 -1.70
N GLY A 116 3.30 -6.29 -2.80
CA GLY A 116 2.68 -5.29 -3.67
C GLY A 116 1.70 -4.38 -2.95
N SER A 117 0.89 -4.94 -2.04
CA SER A 117 -0.02 -4.17 -1.19
C SER A 117 0.73 -3.18 -0.31
N ALA A 118 1.82 -3.60 0.35
CA ALA A 118 2.63 -2.72 1.18
C ALA A 118 3.25 -1.57 0.35
N GLU A 119 3.75 -1.87 -0.86
CA GLU A 119 4.27 -0.85 -1.79
C GLU A 119 3.17 0.13 -2.24
N MET A 120 1.99 -0.38 -2.58
CA MET A 120 0.85 0.45 -2.96
C MET A 120 0.43 1.39 -1.83
N ILE A 121 0.43 0.93 -0.57
CA ILE A 121 0.15 1.79 0.59
C ILE A 121 1.24 2.86 0.76
N TYR A 122 2.51 2.49 0.56
CA TYR A 122 3.61 3.45 0.58
C TYR A 122 3.46 4.53 -0.51
N ILE A 123 3.15 4.15 -1.75
CA ILE A 123 2.92 5.07 -2.86
C ILE A 123 1.72 5.97 -2.57
N LEU A 124 0.61 5.41 -2.07
CA LEU A 124 -0.58 6.17 -1.70
C LEU A 124 -0.27 7.21 -0.61
N ALA A 125 0.51 6.82 0.40
CA ALA A 125 0.92 7.73 1.46
C ALA A 125 1.87 8.82 0.94
N SER A 126 2.84 8.48 0.10
CA SER A 126 3.89 9.42 -0.33
C SER A 126 3.46 10.35 -1.48
N LYS A 127 2.72 9.85 -2.48
CA LYS A 127 2.50 10.54 -3.75
C LYS A 127 1.05 10.89 -4.05
N SER A 128 0.09 10.13 -3.50
CA SER A 128 -1.32 10.40 -3.76
C SER A 128 -1.83 11.61 -2.97
N SER A 129 -2.61 12.47 -3.63
CA SER A 129 -3.33 13.59 -3.01
C SER A 129 -4.77 13.25 -2.64
N THR A 130 -5.21 12.02 -2.89
CA THR A 130 -6.59 11.57 -2.65
C THR A 130 -6.83 11.37 -1.15
N ASP A 131 -8.00 11.78 -0.67
CA ASP A 131 -8.43 11.52 0.71
C ASP A 131 -8.86 10.05 0.88
N TYR A 132 -8.27 9.37 1.86
CA TYR A 132 -8.55 7.99 2.25
C TYR A 132 -8.74 7.83 3.76
N SER A 133 -9.08 8.91 4.46
CA SER A 133 -9.19 8.94 5.94
C SER A 133 -10.07 7.82 6.51
N SER A 134 -11.15 7.44 5.81
CA SER A 134 -12.05 6.34 6.23
C SER A 134 -11.41 4.96 6.25
N PHE A 135 -10.32 4.76 5.50
CA PHE A 135 -9.59 3.50 5.42
C PHE A 135 -8.29 3.51 6.21
N THR A 136 -7.85 4.66 6.74
CA THR A 136 -6.57 4.79 7.44
C THR A 136 -6.40 3.77 8.57
N SER A 137 -7.45 3.52 9.37
CA SER A 137 -7.39 2.49 10.43
C SER A 137 -7.14 1.10 9.86
N GLN A 138 -7.80 0.73 8.77
CA GLN A 138 -7.63 -0.58 8.13
C GLN A 138 -6.25 -0.72 7.49
N LEU A 139 -5.70 0.36 6.92
CA LEU A 139 -4.34 0.38 6.37
C LEU A 139 -3.28 0.22 7.46
N ILE A 140 -3.44 0.91 8.61
CA ILE A 140 -2.54 0.74 9.75
C ILE A 140 -2.57 -0.71 10.24
N THR A 141 -3.76 -1.28 10.42
CA THR A 141 -3.91 -2.68 10.84
C THR A 141 -3.27 -3.65 9.86
N SER A 142 -3.56 -3.50 8.57
CA SER A 142 -2.98 -4.31 7.48
C SER A 142 -1.44 -4.27 7.47
N LEU A 143 -0.85 -3.09 7.66
CA LEU A 143 0.61 -2.96 7.75
C LEU A 143 1.19 -3.58 9.01
N LEU A 144 0.48 -3.52 10.13
CA LEU A 144 0.91 -4.15 11.38
C LEU A 144 0.81 -5.68 11.32
N ASP A 145 -0.21 -6.23 10.66
CA ASP A 145 -0.31 -7.68 10.42
C ASP A 145 0.91 -8.19 9.65
N ASN A 146 1.39 -7.41 8.67
CA ASN A 146 2.60 -7.73 7.92
C ASN A 146 3.89 -7.71 8.78
N PHE A 147 3.88 -7.12 9.99
CA PHE A 147 5.06 -7.13 10.87
C PHE A 147 5.32 -8.50 11.50
N ASN A 148 4.32 -9.39 11.50
CA ASN A 148 4.48 -10.78 11.92
C ASN A 148 4.98 -11.70 10.78
N HIS A 149 5.21 -11.16 9.58
CA HIS A 149 5.63 -11.95 8.44
C HIS A 149 7.09 -12.44 8.58
N HIS A 150 7.39 -13.65 8.11
CA HIS A 150 8.75 -14.21 8.09
C HIS A 150 9.66 -13.59 7.01
N ASP A 151 9.10 -12.75 6.14
CA ASP A 151 9.80 -12.19 4.99
C ASP A 151 10.31 -10.79 5.35
N LYS A 152 11.63 -10.60 5.22
CA LYS A 152 12.30 -9.35 5.61
C LYS A 152 11.97 -8.20 4.66
N GLU A 153 11.67 -8.47 3.40
CA GLU A 153 11.29 -7.43 2.44
C GLU A 153 9.89 -6.91 2.72
N ILE A 154 8.93 -7.81 2.99
CA ILE A 154 7.55 -7.43 3.32
C ILE A 154 7.52 -6.59 4.59
N THR A 155 8.24 -7.01 5.63
CA THR A 155 8.32 -6.27 6.90
C THR A 155 9.02 -4.91 6.73
N ALA A 156 10.10 -4.84 5.95
CA ALA A 156 10.80 -3.58 5.69
C ALA A 156 9.96 -2.57 4.89
N VAL A 157 9.30 -3.02 3.82
CA VAL A 157 8.39 -2.17 3.02
C VAL A 157 7.20 -1.73 3.86
N SER A 158 6.62 -2.65 4.65
CA SER A 158 5.49 -2.32 5.53
C SER A 158 5.87 -1.29 6.59
N LEU A 159 7.08 -1.36 7.15
CA LEU A 159 7.59 -0.36 8.08
C LEU A 159 7.74 1.01 7.41
N LYS A 160 8.31 1.06 6.21
CA LYS A 160 8.46 2.30 5.43
C LYS A 160 7.10 2.91 5.08
N ALA A 161 6.13 2.06 4.69
CA ALA A 161 4.76 2.46 4.41
C ALA A 161 4.08 3.03 5.65
N LEU A 162 4.23 2.36 6.81
CA LEU A 162 3.62 2.76 8.07
C LEU A 162 4.18 4.10 8.56
N ASP A 163 5.50 4.29 8.51
CA ASP A 163 6.16 5.56 8.86
C ASP A 163 5.66 6.72 7.99
N THR A 164 5.56 6.49 6.68
CA THR A 164 5.08 7.51 5.72
C THR A 164 3.61 7.83 5.95
N LEU A 165 2.79 6.81 6.22
CA LEU A 165 1.36 6.96 6.50
C LEU A 165 1.14 7.77 7.78
N ILE A 166 1.83 7.45 8.87
CA ILE A 166 1.71 8.14 10.16
C ILE A 166 2.16 9.59 10.05
N LYS A 167 3.23 9.88 9.31
CA LYS A 167 3.69 11.26 9.06
C LYS A 167 2.70 12.11 8.29
N LYS A 168 1.85 11.49 7.45
CA LYS A 168 0.82 12.18 6.66
C LYS A 168 -0.43 12.49 7.47
N ILE A 169 -0.71 11.73 8.53
CA ILE A 169 -1.86 11.97 9.40
C ILE A 169 -1.60 13.23 10.24
N PRO A 170 -2.54 14.19 10.30
CA PRO A 170 -2.43 15.35 11.19
C PRO A 170 -2.23 14.90 12.63
N LYS A 171 -1.32 15.55 13.37
CA LYS A 171 -0.96 15.16 14.74
C LYS A 171 -2.15 15.09 15.69
N GLU A 172 -3.15 15.94 15.46
CA GLU A 172 -4.41 16.02 16.21
C GLU A 172 -5.29 14.77 16.03
N ASN A 173 -5.15 14.09 14.89
CA ASN A 173 -5.93 12.90 14.55
C ASN A 173 -5.23 11.60 14.93
N LEU A 174 -3.93 11.62 15.21
CA LEU A 174 -3.16 10.43 15.64
C LEU A 174 -3.76 9.73 16.88
N PRO A 175 -4.20 10.44 17.93
CA PRO A 175 -4.79 9.83 19.12
C PRO A 175 -6.03 8.96 18.83
N THR A 176 -6.77 9.25 17.76
CA THR A 176 -7.98 8.51 17.36
C THR A 176 -7.67 7.06 16.98
N TYR A 177 -6.45 6.77 16.52
CA TYR A 177 -6.04 5.43 16.08
C TYR A 177 -5.41 4.58 17.19
N ILE A 178 -5.16 5.15 18.37
CA ILE A 178 -4.53 4.44 19.50
C ILE A 178 -5.35 3.24 20.00
N PRO A 179 -6.69 3.33 20.16
CA PRO A 179 -7.46 2.17 20.61
C PRO A 179 -7.36 0.99 19.65
N GLU A 180 -7.29 1.25 18.33
CA GLU A 180 -7.12 0.21 17.32
C GLU A 180 -5.72 -0.39 17.38
N LEU A 181 -4.68 0.46 17.50
CA LEU A 181 -3.31 -0.01 17.73
C LEU A 181 -3.22 -0.92 18.96
N HIS A 182 -3.84 -0.54 20.08
CA HIS A 182 -3.88 -1.35 21.29
C HIS A 182 -4.51 -2.72 21.08
N ARG A 183 -5.64 -2.75 20.35
CA ARG A 183 -6.34 -3.99 20.01
C ARG A 183 -5.45 -4.93 19.21
N GLN A 184 -4.71 -4.40 18.22
CA GLN A 184 -3.79 -5.19 17.40
C GLN A 184 -2.60 -5.72 18.19
N LEU A 185 -1.93 -4.86 18.98
CA LEU A 185 -0.81 -5.29 19.84
C LEU A 185 -1.23 -6.39 20.82
N ARG A 186 -2.41 -6.25 21.45
CA ARG A 186 -2.97 -7.28 22.31
C ARG A 186 -3.27 -8.58 21.55
N GLY A 187 -3.76 -8.48 20.31
CA GLY A 187 -3.97 -9.62 19.43
C GLY A 187 -2.69 -10.42 19.19
N PHE A 188 -1.59 -9.74 18.85
CA PHE A 188 -0.28 -10.38 18.67
C PHE A 188 0.23 -11.03 19.96
N LEU A 189 0.15 -10.33 21.10
CA LEU A 189 0.57 -10.87 22.39
C LEU A 189 -0.22 -12.14 22.76
N ASN A 190 -1.53 -12.13 22.55
CA ASN A 190 -2.39 -13.29 22.82
C ASN A 190 -2.02 -14.47 21.91
N ALA A 191 -1.76 -14.23 20.62
CA ALA A 191 -1.32 -15.27 19.70
C ALA A 191 0.02 -15.89 20.14
N PHE A 192 0.99 -15.06 20.54
CA PHE A 192 2.28 -15.54 21.03
C PHE A 192 2.18 -16.28 22.35
N SER A 193 1.31 -15.84 23.26
CA SER A 193 1.10 -16.51 24.55
C SER A 193 0.49 -17.92 24.41
N GLN A 194 -0.26 -18.18 23.33
CA GLN A 194 -0.81 -19.51 23.04
C GLN A 194 0.22 -20.45 22.39
N GLU A 195 1.14 -19.91 21.59
CA GLU A 195 2.18 -20.70 20.91
C GLU A 195 3.40 -20.99 21.80
N VAL A 196 3.69 -20.14 22.78
CA VAL A 196 4.85 -20.27 23.66
C VAL A 196 4.44 -20.88 25.01
N SER A 197 4.55 -22.20 25.12
CA SER A 197 4.47 -22.92 26.41
C SER A 197 5.81 -22.96 27.17
N ASP A 198 6.90 -22.45 26.58
CA ASP A 198 8.29 -22.70 27.03
C ASP A 198 9.04 -21.44 27.52
N GLY A 199 8.32 -20.40 27.95
CA GLY A 199 8.91 -19.22 28.62
C GLY A 199 9.81 -18.32 27.75
N SER A 200 9.92 -18.55 26.43
CA SER A 200 10.72 -17.74 25.51
C SER A 200 9.98 -16.51 25.01
N THR A 201 10.54 -15.32 25.21
CA THR A 201 9.94 -14.07 24.72
C THR A 201 10.05 -14.00 23.19
N ARG A 202 8.93 -14.07 22.48
CA ARG A 202 8.87 -13.86 21.02
C ARG A 202 8.59 -12.39 20.73
N TYR A 203 9.45 -11.79 19.91
CA TYR A 203 9.27 -10.43 19.39
C TYR A 203 8.69 -10.49 17.97
N LEU A 204 7.92 -9.45 17.60
CA LEU A 204 7.49 -9.26 16.21
C LEU A 204 8.72 -8.98 15.34
N PRO A 205 8.94 -9.73 14.24
CA PRO A 205 10.06 -9.49 13.33
C PRO A 205 10.17 -8.03 12.85
N GLY A 206 9.04 -7.37 12.59
CA GLY A 206 8.99 -5.96 12.21
C GLY A 206 9.49 -4.99 13.27
N PHE A 207 9.40 -5.34 14.56
CA PHE A 207 9.92 -4.50 15.67
C PHE A 207 11.43 -4.61 15.82
N SER A 208 12.00 -5.75 15.42
CA SER A 208 13.44 -5.97 15.42
C SER A 208 14.16 -5.24 14.26
N LEU A 209 13.43 -4.60 13.35
CA LEU A 209 14.02 -3.78 12.29
C LEU A 209 14.54 -2.43 12.82
N PRO A 210 15.57 -1.84 12.17
CA PRO A 210 16.01 -0.50 12.50
C PRO A 210 14.85 0.50 12.40
N LYS A 211 14.57 1.22 13.48
CA LYS A 211 13.42 2.15 13.58
C LYS A 211 12.04 1.48 13.47
N GLY A 212 11.95 0.17 13.69
CA GLY A 212 10.69 -0.60 13.65
C GLY A 212 9.61 -0.03 14.57
N LEU A 213 10.02 0.43 15.75
CA LEU A 213 9.12 1.01 16.74
C LEU A 213 8.84 2.50 16.51
N THR A 214 9.64 3.22 15.72
CA THR A 214 9.56 4.69 15.61
C THR A 214 8.19 5.21 15.20
N PRO A 215 7.48 4.64 14.21
CA PRO A 215 6.17 5.13 13.83
C PRO A 215 5.15 4.95 14.95
N LEU A 216 5.17 3.79 15.61
CA LEU A 216 4.27 3.46 16.71
C LEU A 216 4.55 4.30 17.96
N LEU A 217 5.82 4.53 18.29
CA LEU A 217 6.23 5.45 19.34
C LEU A 217 5.74 6.87 19.06
N THR A 218 5.80 7.32 17.80
CA THR A 218 5.29 8.64 17.41
C THR A 218 3.79 8.74 17.67
N MET A 219 3.01 7.70 17.34
CA MET A 219 1.59 7.64 17.63
C MET A 219 1.31 7.66 19.14
N THR A 220 1.91 6.76 19.91
CA THR A 220 1.64 6.60 21.34
C THR A 220 2.07 7.82 22.16
N LEU A 221 3.22 8.44 21.82
CA LEU A 221 3.66 9.68 22.47
C LEU A 221 2.71 10.85 22.16
N GLN A 222 2.15 10.92 20.96
CA GLN A 222 1.13 11.93 20.64
C GLN A 222 -0.17 11.67 21.40
N GLY A 223 -0.59 10.40 21.49
CA GLY A 223 -1.73 9.98 22.31
C GLY A 223 -1.58 10.34 23.79
N LEU A 224 -0.39 10.16 24.37
CA LEU A 224 -0.08 10.56 25.75
C LEU A 224 -0.17 12.08 25.97
N ARG A 225 0.32 12.87 25.02
CA ARG A 225 0.39 14.34 25.15
C ARG A 225 -0.95 15.02 24.90
N PHE A 226 -1.70 14.58 23.90
CA PHE A 226 -2.87 15.29 23.38
C PHE A 226 -4.17 14.48 23.44
N GLY A 227 -4.11 13.19 23.79
CA GLY A 227 -5.31 12.38 23.96
C GLY A 227 -6.17 12.79 25.16
N ASN A 228 -7.42 12.33 25.15
CA ASN A 228 -8.28 12.34 26.34
C ASN A 228 -7.78 11.32 27.38
N PRO A 229 -8.27 11.35 28.64
CA PRO A 229 -7.77 10.46 29.70
C PRO A 229 -7.70 8.98 29.30
N ASN A 230 -8.74 8.45 28.64
CA ASN A 230 -8.79 7.07 28.17
C ASN A 230 -7.71 6.76 27.12
N VAL A 231 -7.49 7.67 26.17
CA VAL A 231 -6.46 7.52 25.14
C VAL A 231 -5.06 7.61 25.74
N ARG A 232 -4.85 8.46 26.76
CA ARG A 232 -3.55 8.53 27.47
C ARG A 232 -3.25 7.24 28.22
N GLU A 233 -4.23 6.72 28.94
CA GLU A 233 -4.10 5.41 29.61
C GLU A 233 -3.79 4.31 28.60
N THR A 234 -4.57 4.23 27.52
CA THR A 234 -4.34 3.24 26.45
C THR A 234 -2.95 3.39 25.83
N SER A 235 -2.49 4.62 25.61
CA SER A 235 -1.16 4.90 25.06
C SER A 235 -0.04 4.45 26.00
N ALA A 236 -0.20 4.63 27.32
CA ALA A 236 0.74 4.12 28.33
C ALA A 236 0.79 2.59 28.31
N VAL A 237 -0.37 1.93 28.17
CA VAL A 237 -0.43 0.46 28.06
C VAL A 237 0.24 -0.01 26.77
N CYS A 238 -0.02 0.63 25.62
CA CYS A 238 0.65 0.29 24.36
C CYS A 238 2.18 0.37 24.49
N LEU A 239 2.72 1.41 25.14
CA LEU A 239 4.16 1.53 25.36
C LEU A 239 4.73 0.39 26.20
N GLY A 240 3.98 -0.13 27.17
CA GLY A 240 4.43 -1.28 27.96
C GLY A 240 4.33 -2.62 27.22
N GLN A 241 3.54 -2.68 26.14
CA GLN A 241 3.34 -3.89 25.34
C GLN A 241 4.31 -4.02 24.16
N MET A 242 4.97 -2.93 23.77
CA MET A 242 5.93 -2.84 22.66
C MET A 242 7.34 -3.19 23.14
#